data_AF-A0A8J3ZXN8-F1
#
_entry.id   AF-A0A8J3ZXN8-F1
#
_cell.length_a   1.000
_cell.length_b   1.000
_cell.length_c   1.000
_cell.angle_alpha   90.00
_cell.angle_beta   90.00
_cell.angle_gamma   90.00
#
_symmetry.space_group_name_H-M   'P 1'
#
loop_
_entity.id
_entity.type
_entity.pdbx_description
1 polymer ?
#
loop_
_entity_poly.entity_id
_entity_poly.type
_entity_poly.pdbx_seq_one_letter_code
_entity_poly.pdbx_strand_id
1 'polypeptide(L)'
;MSAAPVPVTLPPGLAQPLSWVGLPWPAADQTRLSRSAQAWLGFARSVRLRRDGADAAAGHVVKVNDGRMIEAHDASWTAARGPTANLARTVAAAEHAAVALQGLSSAVTELKRAYVRSLQQLVSTANAAGLLVPDGRGGVAVAAGGAGLVTATRAAMVEARDRTIATTTTTLNPLLERSREALILARGPGGTLARPGLSRPTPLYPYRPDQGAGPRPVPRSLRELKEILDQRVEQNVRDRNRQCPARGDLGLPDYPFVSGRGTDPRTMPWRSTVWDIHRGQSIDGSSTTTVNGIVSPWPSGLKRVNYQDWMLDLRDGIDLPLPGSSEAYHASHLWGPMLGTEVAAGIGWAPSDINLGVQKEIETNLRTMGRGLWDEGGYLMVRARATMFGAGDWPDGPLGEGRHFVRSVDYYAIPCRPDGTMGPTRHFGYELTPPTGTVAADTFRAGRFVRLDGVQPPMLNRLP
;
A
#
# COMPACT_ATOMS: atom_id res chain seq x y z
N MET A 1 -19.87 6.57 25.37
CA MET A 1 -19.37 6.72 23.98
C MET A 1 -19.51 8.19 23.62
N SER A 2 -18.43 8.88 23.25
CA SER A 2 -18.55 10.25 22.74
C SER A 2 -19.20 10.18 21.36
N ALA A 3 -20.21 11.02 21.10
CA ALA A 3 -20.87 11.08 19.80
C ALA A 3 -19.82 11.36 18.69
N ALA A 4 -20.01 10.77 17.52
CA ALA A 4 -19.15 11.09 16.37
C ALA A 4 -19.21 12.60 16.12
N PRO A 5 -18.07 13.26 15.84
CA PRO A 5 -18.08 14.69 15.59
C PRO A 5 -18.98 15.00 14.39
N VAL A 6 -19.89 15.95 14.56
CA VAL A 6 -20.75 16.42 13.47
C VAL A 6 -19.84 16.99 12.37
N PRO A 7 -19.94 16.52 11.11
CA PRO A 7 -19.13 17.03 10.02
C PRO A 7 -19.29 18.54 9.87
N VAL A 8 -18.18 19.26 9.82
CA VAL A 8 -18.21 20.70 9.54
C VAL A 8 -18.13 20.89 8.03
N THR A 9 -19.22 21.39 7.46
CA THR A 9 -19.33 21.78 6.05
C THR A 9 -19.22 23.29 5.92
N LEU A 10 -18.78 23.77 4.75
CA LEU A 10 -18.81 25.19 4.44
C LEU A 10 -20.28 25.61 4.22
N PRO A 11 -20.83 26.54 5.01
CA PRO A 11 -22.16 27.08 4.75
C PRO A 11 -22.22 27.67 3.32
N PRO A 12 -23.29 27.43 2.54
CA PRO A 12 -23.37 27.88 1.14
C PRO A 12 -23.08 29.37 0.94
N GLY A 13 -23.58 30.22 1.85
CA GLY A 13 -23.35 31.67 1.82
C GLY A 13 -21.90 32.10 2.09
N LEU A 14 -21.01 31.19 2.47
CA LEU A 14 -19.58 31.47 2.73
C LEU A 14 -18.66 31.01 1.61
N ALA A 15 -19.18 30.38 0.55
CA ALA A 15 -18.38 29.97 -0.61
C ALA A 15 -17.78 31.17 -1.36
N GLN A 16 -18.58 32.21 -1.60
CA GLN A 16 -18.13 33.44 -2.24
C GLN A 16 -17.12 34.21 -1.36
N PRO A 17 -17.37 34.46 -0.06
CA PRO A 17 -16.36 35.00 0.85
C PRO A 17 -15.03 34.24 0.86
N LEU A 18 -15.08 32.91 0.84
CA LEU A 18 -13.87 32.08 0.77
C LEU A 18 -13.08 32.33 -0.52
N SER A 19 -13.77 32.53 -1.66
CA SER A 19 -13.12 32.86 -2.93
C SER A 19 -12.43 34.23 -2.91
N TRP A 20 -12.96 35.22 -2.18
CA TRP A 20 -12.30 36.53 -2.04
C TRP A 20 -10.96 36.40 -1.32
N VAL A 21 -10.94 35.58 -0.26
CA VAL A 21 -9.74 35.31 0.54
C VAL A 21 -8.70 34.47 -0.22
N GLY A 22 -9.14 33.68 -1.21
CA GLY A 22 -8.26 32.90 -2.07
C GLY A 22 -7.57 31.74 -1.35
N LEU A 23 -8.20 31.17 -0.31
CA LEU A 23 -7.72 29.99 0.39
C LEU A 23 -8.64 28.79 0.10
N PRO A 24 -8.09 27.57 0.01
CA PRO A 24 -8.90 26.37 -0.13
C PRO A 24 -9.60 26.03 1.18
N TRP A 25 -10.79 25.42 1.08
CA TRP A 25 -11.44 24.79 2.23
C TRP A 25 -10.63 23.57 2.72
N PRO A 26 -10.45 23.35 4.04
CA PRO A 26 -9.74 22.18 4.54
C PRO A 26 -10.41 20.86 4.10
N ALA A 27 -9.70 20.09 3.26
CA ALA A 27 -10.24 18.88 2.61
C ALA A 27 -10.35 17.65 3.54
N ALA A 28 -9.67 17.66 4.69
CA ALA A 28 -9.65 16.51 5.59
C ALA A 28 -11.05 16.15 6.12
N ASP A 29 -11.35 14.86 6.12
CA ASP A 29 -12.63 14.28 6.53
C ASP A 29 -12.59 13.91 8.03
N GLN A 30 -13.24 14.72 8.86
CA GLN A 30 -13.30 14.53 10.32
C GLN A 30 -13.94 13.18 10.69
N THR A 31 -14.95 12.77 9.93
CA THR A 31 -15.76 11.57 10.17
C THR A 31 -14.93 10.33 9.90
N ARG A 32 -14.19 10.30 8.78
CA ARG A 32 -13.25 9.21 8.49
C ARG A 32 -12.17 9.10 9.54
N LEU A 33 -11.56 10.23 9.96
CA LEU A 33 -10.55 10.23 11.01
C LEU A 33 -11.08 9.66 12.33
N SER A 34 -12.27 10.09 12.76
CA SER A 34 -12.88 9.58 14.00
C SER A 34 -13.30 8.11 13.88
N ARG A 35 -13.86 7.69 12.74
CA ARG A 35 -14.19 6.28 12.49
C ARG A 35 -12.95 5.40 12.52
N SER A 36 -11.85 5.84 11.91
CA SER A 36 -10.57 5.14 11.96
C SER A 36 -10.04 5.05 13.40
N ALA A 37 -10.13 6.12 14.19
CA ALA A 37 -9.76 6.09 15.60
C ALA A 37 -10.57 5.04 16.38
N GLN A 38 -11.89 4.98 16.16
CA GLN A 38 -12.77 4.00 16.79
C GLN A 38 -12.44 2.56 16.37
N ALA A 39 -12.10 2.34 15.10
CA ALA A 39 -11.68 1.04 14.60
C ALA A 39 -10.39 0.56 15.29
N TRP A 40 -9.40 1.44 15.45
CA TRP A 40 -8.17 1.13 16.20
C TRP A 40 -8.42 0.81 17.67
N LEU A 41 -9.34 1.53 18.35
CA LEU A 41 -9.75 1.17 19.71
C LEU A 41 -10.47 -0.18 19.77
N GLY A 42 -11.31 -0.50 18.78
CA GLY A 42 -11.97 -1.80 18.64
C GLY A 42 -10.95 -2.93 18.47
N PHE A 43 -9.94 -2.71 17.64
CA PHE A 43 -8.82 -3.62 17.47
C PHE A 43 -8.05 -3.82 18.79
N ALA A 44 -7.67 -2.73 19.49
CA ALA A 44 -6.98 -2.80 20.77
C ALA A 44 -7.76 -3.63 21.82
N ARG A 45 -9.07 -3.44 21.92
CA ARG A 45 -9.94 -4.25 22.79
C ARG A 45 -9.94 -5.73 22.40
N SER A 46 -10.03 -6.01 21.11
CA SER A 46 -10.03 -7.39 20.60
C SER A 46 -8.70 -8.10 20.88
N VAL A 47 -7.57 -7.39 20.76
CA VAL A 47 -6.25 -7.93 21.08
C VAL A 47 -6.11 -8.16 22.59
N ARG A 48 -6.60 -7.26 23.45
CA ARG A 48 -6.61 -7.48 24.91
C ARG A 48 -7.37 -8.74 25.31
N LEU A 49 -8.60 -8.91 24.81
CA LEU A 49 -9.40 -10.11 25.08
C LEU A 49 -8.68 -11.39 24.66
N ARG A 50 -8.05 -11.39 23.47
CA ARG A 50 -7.28 -12.54 22.98
C ARG A 50 -6.02 -12.78 23.80
N ARG A 51 -5.34 -11.73 24.24
CA ARG A 51 -4.17 -11.81 25.13
C ARG A 51 -4.57 -12.45 26.45
N ASP A 52 -5.61 -11.96 27.10
CA ASP A 52 -6.02 -12.47 28.41
C ASP A 52 -6.44 -13.96 28.32
N GLY A 53 -7.10 -14.37 27.23
CA GLY A 53 -7.38 -15.78 26.95
C GLY A 53 -6.14 -16.63 26.69
N ALA A 54 -5.15 -16.09 25.95
CA ALA A 54 -3.89 -16.76 25.69
C ALA A 54 -3.05 -16.91 26.97
N ASP A 55 -2.99 -15.88 27.82
CA ASP A 55 -2.29 -15.88 29.11
C ASP A 55 -2.94 -16.87 30.08
N ALA A 56 -4.28 -16.94 30.12
CA ALA A 56 -4.98 -17.95 30.91
C ALA A 56 -4.69 -19.38 30.44
N ALA A 57 -4.65 -19.62 29.12
CA ALA A 57 -4.31 -20.93 28.56
C ALA A 57 -2.86 -21.32 28.85
N ALA A 58 -1.90 -20.40 28.67
CA ALA A 58 -0.50 -20.63 29.00
C ALA A 58 -0.31 -20.91 30.50
N GLY A 59 -0.94 -20.10 31.35
CA GLY A 59 -0.93 -20.30 32.80
C GLY A 59 -1.55 -21.64 33.22
N HIS A 60 -2.58 -22.12 32.52
CA HIS A 60 -3.14 -23.44 32.76
C HIS A 60 -2.15 -24.55 32.41
N VAL A 61 -1.46 -24.47 31.27
CA VAL A 61 -0.39 -25.43 30.89
C VAL A 61 0.70 -25.48 31.95
N VAL A 62 1.15 -24.33 32.45
CA VAL A 62 2.15 -24.26 33.52
C VAL A 62 1.63 -24.85 34.84
N LYS A 63 0.35 -24.65 35.15
CA LYS A 63 -0.25 -25.13 36.41
C LYS A 63 -0.42 -26.65 36.46
N VAL A 64 -0.73 -27.29 35.34
CA VAL A 64 -1.08 -28.73 35.30
C VAL A 64 0.05 -29.64 34.83
N ASN A 65 1.20 -29.07 34.47
CA ASN A 65 2.39 -29.82 34.03
C ASN A 65 3.62 -29.36 34.83
N ASP A 66 4.67 -30.18 34.86
CA ASP A 66 5.94 -29.87 35.52
C ASP A 66 7.15 -30.22 34.64
N GLY A 67 8.35 -29.86 35.13
CA GLY A 67 9.62 -30.16 34.49
C GLY A 67 10.18 -29.05 33.60
N ARG A 68 11.44 -29.25 33.17
CA ARG A 68 12.26 -28.21 32.50
C ARG A 68 11.64 -27.63 31.22
N MET A 69 10.83 -28.40 30.50
CA MET A 69 10.16 -27.92 29.29
C MET A 69 9.04 -26.93 29.62
N ILE A 70 8.35 -27.14 30.74
CA ILE A 70 7.28 -26.25 31.21
C ILE A 70 7.87 -24.96 31.78
N GLU A 71 8.97 -25.05 32.53
CA GLU A 71 9.75 -23.88 32.97
C GLU A 71 10.23 -23.04 31.78
N ALA A 72 10.77 -23.68 30.74
CA ALA A 72 11.20 -23.00 29.52
C ALA A 72 10.02 -22.36 28.76
N HIS A 73 8.86 -23.01 28.75
CA HIS A 73 7.64 -22.45 28.19
C HIS A 73 7.24 -21.17 28.92
N ASP A 74 7.11 -21.22 30.26
CA ASP A 74 6.74 -20.07 31.09
C ASP A 74 7.71 -18.90 30.92
N ALA A 75 9.02 -19.19 30.98
CA ALA A 75 10.06 -18.21 30.75
C ALA A 75 9.98 -17.58 29.34
N SER A 76 9.69 -18.38 28.31
CA SER A 76 9.52 -17.86 26.94
C SER A 76 8.25 -17.03 26.77
N TRP A 77 7.17 -17.40 27.47
CA TRP A 77 5.87 -16.75 27.40
C TRP A 77 5.90 -15.35 28.02
N THR A 78 6.56 -15.25 29.18
CA THR A 78 6.65 -14.05 30.03
C THR A 78 7.87 -13.18 29.74
N ALA A 79 8.81 -13.66 28.92
CA ALA A 79 9.98 -12.89 28.52
C ALA A 79 9.61 -11.51 27.95
N ALA A 80 10.54 -10.54 28.05
CA ALA A 80 10.35 -9.20 27.51
C ALA A 80 10.05 -9.16 26.00
N ARG A 81 10.43 -10.21 25.24
CA ARG A 81 10.10 -10.39 23.81
C ARG A 81 9.11 -11.54 23.57
N GLY A 82 8.55 -12.10 24.65
CA GLY A 82 7.58 -13.17 24.62
C GLY A 82 6.20 -12.71 24.15
N PRO A 83 5.29 -13.66 23.86
CA PRO A 83 3.91 -13.42 23.44
C PRO A 83 3.17 -12.37 24.28
N THR A 84 3.23 -12.47 25.61
CA THR A 84 2.54 -11.55 26.54
C THR A 84 2.92 -10.09 26.30
N ALA A 85 4.24 -9.83 26.26
CA ALA A 85 4.78 -8.50 26.06
C ALA A 85 4.49 -7.96 24.66
N ASN A 86 4.55 -8.80 23.63
CA ASN A 86 4.28 -8.39 22.25
C ASN A 86 2.80 -8.02 22.06
N LEU A 87 1.88 -8.81 22.60
CA LEU A 87 0.45 -8.50 22.57
C LEU A 87 0.15 -7.21 23.32
N ALA A 88 0.77 -6.99 24.50
CA ALA A 88 0.64 -5.73 25.23
C ALA A 88 1.16 -4.52 24.42
N ARG A 89 2.28 -4.65 23.70
CA ARG A 89 2.79 -3.59 22.81
C ARG A 89 1.87 -3.34 21.63
N THR A 90 1.30 -4.37 21.02
CA THR A 90 0.31 -4.22 19.94
C THR A 90 -0.91 -3.44 20.40
N VAL A 91 -1.39 -3.71 21.62
CA VAL A 91 -2.48 -2.95 22.24
C VAL A 91 -2.09 -1.48 22.41
N ALA A 92 -0.94 -1.21 23.02
CA ALA A 92 -0.47 0.16 23.24
C ALA A 92 -0.29 0.92 21.92
N ALA A 93 0.24 0.26 20.89
CA ALA A 93 0.36 0.86 19.56
C ALA A 93 -1.00 1.27 18.98
N ALA A 94 -1.96 0.35 19.00
CA ALA A 94 -3.30 0.61 18.51
C ALA A 94 -3.98 1.76 19.24
N GLU A 95 -3.78 1.88 20.56
CA GLU A 95 -4.29 2.99 21.36
C GLU A 95 -3.64 4.32 21.01
N HIS A 96 -2.32 4.36 20.87
CA HIS A 96 -1.62 5.57 20.44
C HIS A 96 -2.07 6.05 19.05
N ALA A 97 -2.23 5.12 18.10
CA ALA A 97 -2.76 5.43 16.78
C ALA A 97 -4.19 5.99 16.86
N ALA A 98 -5.05 5.40 17.68
CA ALA A 98 -6.40 5.89 17.89
C ALA A 98 -6.44 7.31 18.49
N VAL A 99 -5.65 7.57 19.53
CA VAL A 99 -5.58 8.90 20.16
C VAL A 99 -5.08 9.94 19.16
N ALA A 100 -4.06 9.62 18.36
CA ALA A 100 -3.54 10.51 17.33
C ALA A 100 -4.61 10.85 16.27
N LEU A 101 -5.33 9.83 15.77
CA LEU A 101 -6.39 10.03 14.78
C LEU A 101 -7.58 10.84 15.32
N GLN A 102 -7.97 10.61 16.58
CA GLN A 102 -9.03 11.39 17.23
C GLN A 102 -8.58 12.84 17.47
N GLY A 103 -7.31 13.04 17.84
CA GLY A 103 -6.69 14.36 17.94
C GLY A 103 -6.71 15.10 16.59
N LEU A 104 -6.34 14.42 15.50
CA LEU A 104 -6.39 14.97 14.14
C LEU A 104 -7.81 15.36 13.74
N SER A 105 -8.79 14.49 14.00
CA SER A 105 -10.21 14.78 13.74
C SER A 105 -10.66 16.07 14.46
N SER A 106 -10.27 16.21 15.72
CA SER A 106 -10.60 17.38 16.55
C SER A 106 -9.90 18.65 16.06
N ALA A 107 -8.62 18.56 15.71
CA ALA A 107 -7.82 19.67 15.20
C ALA A 107 -8.39 20.21 13.87
N VAL A 108 -8.75 19.34 12.93
CA VAL A 108 -9.37 19.76 11.66
C VAL A 108 -10.77 20.33 11.90
N THR A 109 -11.54 19.77 12.84
CA THR A 109 -12.85 20.32 13.23
C THR A 109 -12.72 21.77 13.67
N GLU A 110 -11.77 22.07 14.57
CA GLU A 110 -11.53 23.42 15.04
C GLU A 110 -11.00 24.35 13.95
N LEU A 111 -10.13 23.87 13.05
CA LEU A 111 -9.68 24.65 11.90
C LEU A 111 -10.86 25.07 11.00
N LYS A 112 -11.75 24.13 10.67
CA LYS A 112 -12.94 24.42 9.85
C LYS A 112 -13.88 25.41 10.55
N ARG A 113 -14.09 25.26 11.87
CA ARG A 113 -14.87 26.23 12.66
C ARG A 113 -14.23 27.62 12.67
N ALA A 114 -12.91 27.70 12.78
CA ALA A 114 -12.19 28.96 12.71
C ALA A 114 -12.37 29.63 11.34
N TYR A 115 -12.30 28.87 10.24
CA TYR A 115 -12.56 29.38 8.89
C TYR A 115 -13.97 29.95 8.78
N VAL A 116 -14.99 29.21 9.24
CA VAL A 116 -16.38 29.68 9.23
C VAL A 116 -16.53 31.00 9.99
N ARG A 117 -15.98 31.10 11.21
CA ARG A 117 -16.05 32.34 12.01
C ARG A 117 -15.38 33.52 11.32
N SER A 118 -14.18 33.33 10.76
CA SER A 118 -13.45 34.39 10.04
C SER A 118 -14.23 34.88 8.82
N LEU A 119 -14.83 33.97 8.06
CA LEU A 119 -15.63 34.34 6.88
C LEU A 119 -16.95 35.04 7.27
N GLN A 120 -17.61 34.60 8.35
CA GLN A 120 -18.79 35.28 8.89
C GLN A 120 -18.47 36.71 9.32
N GLN A 121 -17.34 36.92 10.00
CA GLN A 121 -16.89 38.23 10.41
C GLN A 121 -16.54 39.13 9.20
N LEU A 122 -15.93 38.56 8.15
CA LEU A 122 -15.69 39.28 6.90
C LEU A 122 -17.00 39.80 6.29
N VAL A 123 -17.99 38.91 6.15
CA VAL A 123 -19.30 39.27 5.58
C VAL A 123 -20.00 40.33 6.42
N SER A 124 -20.06 40.16 7.75
CA SER A 124 -20.74 41.11 8.62
C SER A 124 -20.09 42.50 8.60
N THR A 125 -18.75 42.54 8.59
CA THR A 125 -17.99 43.79 8.58
C THR A 125 -18.08 44.49 7.22
N ALA A 126 -17.97 43.75 6.12
CA ALA A 126 -18.13 44.30 4.78
C ALA A 126 -19.54 44.85 4.56
N ASN A 127 -20.57 44.16 5.06
CA ASN A 127 -21.96 44.63 4.99
C ASN A 127 -22.16 45.91 5.80
N ALA A 128 -21.68 45.96 7.04
CA ALA A 128 -21.79 47.14 7.90
C ALA A 128 -21.06 48.38 7.32
N ALA A 129 -19.98 48.16 6.57
CA ALA A 129 -19.22 49.21 5.90
C ALA A 129 -19.77 49.59 4.51
N GLY A 130 -20.87 48.96 4.04
CA GLY A 130 -21.41 49.22 2.69
C GLY A 130 -20.47 48.79 1.56
N LEU A 131 -19.55 47.87 1.81
CA LEU A 131 -18.52 47.43 0.86
C LEU A 131 -18.97 46.27 -0.03
N LEU A 132 -20.18 45.76 0.18
CA LEU A 132 -20.77 44.69 -0.60
C LEU A 132 -21.52 45.29 -1.81
N VAL A 133 -21.11 44.92 -3.01
CA VAL A 133 -21.69 45.41 -4.27
C VAL A 133 -22.22 44.25 -5.12
N PRO A 134 -23.36 44.39 -5.82
CA PRO A 134 -23.82 43.38 -6.76
C PRO A 134 -22.77 43.13 -7.85
N ASP A 135 -22.43 41.86 -8.13
CA ASP A 135 -21.35 41.48 -9.05
C ASP A 135 -21.81 41.28 -10.51
N GLY A 136 -23.04 41.68 -10.84
CA GLY A 136 -23.63 41.54 -12.18
C GLY A 136 -24.00 40.10 -12.56
N ARG A 137 -23.67 39.09 -11.75
CA ARG A 137 -24.06 37.68 -11.93
C ARG A 137 -25.09 37.22 -10.90
N GLY A 138 -25.75 38.16 -10.25
CA GLY A 138 -26.68 37.89 -9.15
C GLY A 138 -26.00 37.53 -7.82
N GLY A 139 -24.67 37.68 -7.72
CA GLY A 139 -23.90 37.53 -6.49
C GLY A 139 -23.47 38.88 -5.90
N VAL A 140 -22.70 38.83 -4.82
CA VAL A 140 -22.20 40.01 -4.12
C VAL A 140 -20.68 39.97 -4.11
N ALA A 141 -19.99 41.03 -4.54
CA ALA A 141 -18.53 41.15 -4.46
C ALA A 141 -18.13 42.21 -3.42
N VAL A 142 -16.85 42.20 -3.05
CA VAL A 142 -16.26 43.22 -2.18
C VAL A 142 -15.71 44.35 -3.06
N ALA A 143 -16.17 45.59 -2.82
CA ALA A 143 -15.70 46.79 -3.49
C ALA A 143 -14.22 47.08 -3.18
N ALA A 144 -13.57 47.93 -3.98
CA ALA A 144 -12.14 48.24 -3.86
C ALA A 144 -11.69 48.65 -2.44
N GLY A 145 -12.56 49.30 -1.66
CA GLY A 145 -12.30 49.66 -0.26
C GLY A 145 -12.20 48.47 0.72
N GLY A 146 -12.61 47.27 0.33
CA GLY A 146 -12.60 46.08 1.21
C GLY A 146 -11.37 45.18 1.11
N ALA A 147 -10.35 45.56 0.32
CA ALA A 147 -9.11 44.79 0.20
C ALA A 147 -8.42 44.55 1.57
N GLY A 148 -8.47 45.54 2.47
CA GLY A 148 -7.95 45.41 3.84
C GLY A 148 -8.67 44.34 4.67
N LEU A 149 -10.00 44.25 4.56
CA LEU A 149 -10.80 43.24 5.27
C LEU A 149 -10.50 41.83 4.77
N VAL A 150 -10.41 41.65 3.45
CA VAL A 150 -10.06 40.38 2.83
C VAL A 150 -8.65 39.94 3.28
N THR A 151 -7.68 40.87 3.26
CA THR A 151 -6.30 40.60 3.67
C THR A 151 -6.21 40.21 5.15
N ALA A 152 -6.90 40.93 6.05
CA ALA A 152 -6.95 40.61 7.47
C ALA A 152 -7.60 39.25 7.73
N THR A 153 -8.70 38.93 7.03
CA THR A 153 -9.37 37.63 7.13
C THR A 153 -8.45 36.50 6.66
N ARG A 154 -7.74 36.71 5.55
CA ARG A 154 -6.74 35.77 5.03
C ARG A 154 -5.66 35.50 6.06
N ALA A 155 -5.11 36.54 6.69
CA ALA A 155 -4.09 36.41 7.72
C ALA A 155 -4.59 35.58 8.92
N ALA A 156 -5.80 35.86 9.42
CA ALA A 156 -6.39 35.09 10.52
C ALA A 156 -6.61 33.60 10.17
N MET A 157 -7.03 33.30 8.95
CA MET A 157 -7.21 31.93 8.47
C MET A 157 -5.87 31.20 8.29
N VAL A 158 -4.83 31.89 7.83
CA VAL A 158 -3.46 31.35 7.75
C VAL A 158 -2.93 31.06 9.15
N GLU A 159 -3.11 31.99 10.10
CA GLU A 159 -2.69 31.78 11.49
C GLU A 159 -3.40 30.58 12.13
N ALA A 160 -4.72 30.44 11.92
CA ALA A 160 -5.48 29.28 12.41
C ALA A 160 -4.96 27.96 11.81
N ARG A 161 -4.61 27.95 10.52
CA ARG A 161 -4.00 26.78 9.85
C ARG A 161 -2.64 26.47 10.47
N ASP A 162 -1.77 27.46 10.61
CA ASP A 162 -0.40 27.26 11.08
C ASP A 162 -0.39 26.80 12.55
N ARG A 163 -1.30 27.33 13.39
CA ARG A 163 -1.52 26.84 14.75
C ARG A 163 -1.98 25.38 14.77
N THR A 164 -2.88 25.00 13.86
CA THR A 164 -3.36 23.61 13.73
C THR A 164 -2.23 22.66 13.32
N ILE A 165 -1.38 23.09 12.38
CA ILE A 165 -0.19 22.34 11.95
C ILE A 165 0.78 22.18 13.12
N ALA A 166 1.04 23.25 13.87
CA ALA A 166 1.91 23.23 15.04
C ALA A 166 1.40 22.25 16.09
N THR A 167 0.12 22.35 16.50
CA THR A 167 -0.50 21.41 17.46
C THR A 167 -0.41 19.96 16.98
N THR A 168 -0.68 19.72 15.70
CA THR A 168 -0.60 18.37 15.11
C THR A 168 0.83 17.82 15.19
N THR A 169 1.81 18.63 14.80
CA THR A 169 3.21 18.23 14.74
C THR A 169 3.80 18.00 16.13
N THR A 170 3.48 18.86 17.10
CA THR A 170 4.06 18.78 18.45
C THR A 170 3.38 17.76 19.33
N THR A 171 2.07 17.53 19.15
CA THR A 171 1.28 16.71 20.06
C THR A 171 0.97 15.32 19.48
N LEU A 172 0.65 15.26 18.18
CA LEU A 172 0.10 14.04 17.58
C LEU A 172 1.18 13.19 16.89
N ASN A 173 2.19 13.79 16.25
CA ASN A 173 3.29 13.03 15.66
C ASN A 173 4.04 12.16 16.69
N PRO A 174 4.34 12.63 17.92
CA PRO A 174 4.97 11.77 18.93
C PRO A 174 4.13 10.53 19.29
N LEU A 175 2.80 10.63 19.24
CA LEU A 175 1.93 9.47 19.46
C LEU A 175 2.03 8.46 18.31
N LEU A 176 2.09 8.95 17.07
CA LEU A 176 2.27 8.08 15.90
C LEU A 176 3.64 7.40 15.90
N GLU A 177 4.71 8.10 16.29
CA GLU A 177 6.03 7.49 16.45
C GLU A 177 6.04 6.46 17.58
N ARG A 178 5.45 6.75 18.75
CA ARG A 178 5.30 5.75 19.82
C ARG A 178 4.50 4.53 19.37
N SER A 179 3.46 4.72 18.55
CA SER A 179 2.72 3.61 17.93
C SER A 179 3.62 2.77 17.05
N ARG A 180 4.41 3.42 16.19
CA ARG A 180 5.35 2.76 15.27
C ARG A 180 6.43 1.98 16.03
N GLU A 181 7.05 2.59 17.04
CA GLU A 181 8.06 1.95 17.89
C GLU A 181 7.50 0.72 18.61
N ALA A 182 6.30 0.82 19.17
CA ALA A 182 5.64 -0.31 19.82
C ALA A 182 5.39 -1.47 18.84
N LEU A 183 5.01 -1.18 17.59
CA LEU A 183 4.84 -2.21 16.55
C LEU A 183 6.18 -2.84 16.13
N ILE A 184 7.25 -2.04 15.99
CA ILE A 184 8.58 -2.54 15.69
C ILE A 184 9.05 -3.51 16.79
N LEU A 185 8.87 -3.12 18.05
CA LEU A 185 9.23 -3.96 19.19
C LEU A 185 8.36 -5.23 19.30
N ALA A 186 7.07 -5.15 18.95
CA ALA A 186 6.19 -6.31 18.93
C ALA A 186 6.56 -7.33 17.83
N ARG A 187 7.20 -6.87 16.74
CA ARG A 187 7.59 -7.70 15.60
C ARG A 187 8.84 -8.56 15.87
N GLY A 188 9.64 -8.22 16.88
CA GLY A 188 10.89 -8.90 17.22
C GLY A 188 12.04 -8.72 16.18
N PRO A 189 13.29 -9.08 16.53
CA PRO A 189 14.40 -9.08 15.57
C PRO A 189 14.20 -10.27 14.61
N GLY A 190 13.83 -9.97 13.36
CA GLY A 190 13.58 -10.98 12.33
C GLY A 190 12.17 -11.00 11.73
N GLY A 191 11.27 -10.11 12.15
CA GLY A 191 9.99 -9.90 11.44
C GLY A 191 8.91 -10.97 11.62
N THR A 192 9.27 -12.14 12.15
CA THR A 192 8.36 -13.21 12.62
C THR A 192 8.03 -13.03 14.09
N LEU A 193 6.78 -13.32 14.47
CA LEU A 193 6.40 -13.65 15.85
C LEU A 193 7.51 -14.53 16.44
N ALA A 194 8.13 -14.08 17.54
CA ALA A 194 9.29 -14.73 18.12
C ALA A 194 9.02 -16.24 18.29
N ARG A 195 9.74 -17.09 17.53
CA ARG A 195 9.81 -18.52 17.86
C ARG A 195 10.37 -18.63 19.28
N PRO A 196 9.84 -19.52 20.13
CA PRO A 196 10.51 -19.89 21.38
C PRO A 196 11.90 -20.40 21.02
N GLY A 197 12.93 -19.63 21.33
CA GLY A 197 14.31 -19.98 21.05
C GLY A 197 14.80 -21.03 22.03
N LEU A 198 14.94 -22.28 21.57
CA LEU A 198 15.91 -23.21 22.15
C LEU A 198 17.29 -22.76 21.69
N SER A 199 17.89 -21.83 22.44
CA SER A 199 19.26 -21.37 22.19
C SER A 199 20.26 -22.49 22.54
N ARG A 200 20.94 -23.06 21.54
CA ARG A 200 22.25 -23.68 21.77
C ARG A 200 23.29 -22.56 22.02
N PRO A 201 24.28 -22.75 22.90
CA PRO A 201 25.31 -21.75 23.15
C PRO A 201 26.28 -21.71 21.97
N THR A 202 26.58 -20.52 21.44
CA THR A 202 27.63 -20.30 20.42
C THR A 202 28.66 -19.31 20.99
N PRO A 203 29.97 -19.52 20.78
CA PRO A 203 31.03 -18.75 21.44
C PRO A 203 31.20 -17.37 20.81
N LEU A 204 31.61 -16.40 21.63
CA LEU A 204 31.92 -15.03 21.24
C LEU A 204 33.21 -14.98 20.40
N TYR A 205 33.13 -14.41 19.19
CA TYR A 205 34.30 -13.85 18.49
C TYR A 205 34.20 -12.31 18.47
N PRO A 206 35.33 -11.59 18.64
CA PRO A 206 35.33 -10.13 18.68
C PRO A 206 35.22 -9.50 17.30
N TYR A 207 34.46 -8.41 17.25
CA TYR A 207 34.28 -7.51 16.11
C TYR A 207 35.58 -6.80 15.73
N ARG A 208 35.88 -6.72 14.42
CA ARG A 208 37.01 -5.99 13.84
C ARG A 208 36.44 -4.89 12.93
N PRO A 209 36.64 -3.59 13.21
CA PRO A 209 36.15 -2.53 12.33
C PRO A 209 37.05 -2.39 11.09
N ASP A 210 36.40 -2.09 9.96
CA ASP A 210 37.02 -1.83 8.65
C ASP A 210 38.09 -0.74 8.73
N GLN A 211 39.33 -1.09 8.40
CA GLN A 211 40.40 -0.14 8.10
C GLN A 211 40.50 0.02 6.58
N GLY A 212 40.16 1.19 6.04
CA GLY A 212 40.48 1.49 4.63
C GLY A 212 39.71 2.60 3.92
N ALA A 213 38.58 3.10 4.45
CA ALA A 213 37.89 4.21 3.80
C ALA A 213 38.49 5.55 4.27
N GLY A 214 39.35 6.14 3.45
CA GLY A 214 39.80 7.54 3.65
C GLY A 214 38.62 8.52 3.74
N PRO A 215 38.83 9.71 4.32
CA PRO A 215 37.76 10.68 4.55
C PRO A 215 37.08 11.04 3.22
N ARG A 216 35.76 10.79 3.15
CA ARG A 216 34.96 11.18 2.00
C ARG A 216 34.89 12.72 1.96
N PRO A 217 35.00 13.35 0.78
CA PRO A 217 34.84 14.79 0.67
C PRO A 217 33.45 15.20 1.19
N VAL A 218 33.43 16.22 2.06
CA VAL A 218 32.20 16.80 2.60
C VAL A 218 31.62 17.75 1.55
N PRO A 219 30.34 17.61 1.15
CA PRO A 219 29.71 18.54 0.22
C PRO A 219 29.75 19.97 0.78
N ARG A 220 30.14 20.95 -0.04
CA ARG A 220 30.28 22.36 0.36
C ARG A 220 28.95 23.11 0.35
N SER A 221 27.90 22.51 -0.22
CA SER A 221 26.55 23.09 -0.28
C SER A 221 25.45 22.03 -0.45
N LEU A 222 24.20 22.41 -0.15
CA LEU A 222 23.01 21.58 -0.42
C LEU A 222 22.81 21.31 -1.93
N ARG A 223 23.26 22.23 -2.79
CA ARG A 223 23.24 22.06 -4.25
C ARG A 223 24.19 20.96 -4.70
N GLU A 224 25.42 20.96 -4.18
CA GLU A 224 26.43 19.93 -4.46
C GLU A 224 26.00 18.56 -3.92
N LEU A 225 25.40 18.50 -2.72
CA LEU A 225 24.83 17.27 -2.19
C LEU A 225 23.72 16.73 -3.09
N LYS A 226 22.84 17.60 -3.61
CA LYS A 226 21.77 17.20 -4.53
C LYS A 226 22.35 16.65 -5.84
N GLU A 227 23.33 17.33 -6.44
CA GLU A 227 23.98 16.90 -7.68
C GLU A 227 24.70 15.55 -7.52
N ILE A 228 25.41 15.33 -6.40
CA ILE A 228 26.05 14.05 -6.07
C ILE A 228 25.00 12.93 -5.90
N LEU A 229 23.87 13.21 -5.26
CA LEU A 229 22.79 12.25 -5.09
C LEU A 229 22.11 11.92 -6.43
N ASP A 230 21.83 12.92 -7.25
CA ASP A 230 21.21 12.75 -8.57
C ASP A 230 22.12 11.92 -9.50
N GLN A 231 23.42 12.22 -9.56
CA GLN A 231 24.40 11.45 -10.35
C GLN A 231 24.53 10.01 -9.88
N ARG A 232 24.53 9.79 -8.56
CA ARG A 232 24.63 8.44 -7.98
C ARG A 232 23.36 7.62 -8.20
N VAL A 233 22.20 8.28 -8.20
CA VAL A 233 20.92 7.65 -8.59
C VAL A 233 20.95 7.28 -10.07
N GLU A 234 21.36 8.18 -10.96
CA GLU A 234 21.48 7.88 -12.40
C GLU A 234 22.46 6.74 -12.68
N GLN A 235 23.62 6.73 -12.04
CA GLN A 235 24.63 5.67 -12.18
C GLN A 235 24.07 4.32 -11.70
N ASN A 236 23.43 4.28 -10.53
CA ASN A 236 22.79 3.07 -10.01
C ASN A 236 21.65 2.56 -10.91
N VAL A 237 20.91 3.46 -11.55
CA VAL A 237 19.86 3.11 -12.52
C VAL A 237 20.47 2.54 -13.80
N ARG A 238 21.57 3.12 -14.32
CA ARG A 238 22.28 2.62 -15.50
C ARG A 238 22.90 1.24 -15.26
N ASP A 239 23.50 1.04 -14.09
CA ASP A 239 24.20 -0.21 -13.76
C ASP A 239 23.22 -1.35 -13.47
N ARG A 240 22.08 -1.08 -12.81
CA ARG A 240 21.02 -2.07 -12.59
C ARG A 240 20.23 -2.46 -13.84
N ASN A 241 20.22 -1.61 -14.87
CA ASN A 241 19.47 -1.86 -16.11
C ASN A 241 20.22 -2.72 -17.15
N ARG A 242 21.46 -3.14 -16.86
CA ARG A 242 22.30 -3.90 -17.83
C ARG A 242 22.57 -5.35 -17.44
N GLN A 243 22.23 -5.75 -16.21
CA GLN A 243 22.50 -7.09 -15.71
C GLN A 243 21.31 -7.57 -14.91
N CYS A 244 20.92 -8.83 -15.13
CA CYS A 244 20.02 -9.51 -14.22
C CYS A 244 20.68 -9.52 -12.83
N PRO A 245 19.96 -9.12 -11.77
CA PRO A 245 20.49 -9.26 -10.42
C PRO A 245 20.88 -10.72 -10.19
N ALA A 246 22.05 -10.96 -9.61
CA ALA A 246 22.39 -12.32 -9.20
C ALA A 246 21.26 -12.84 -8.30
N ARG A 247 20.90 -14.12 -8.42
CA ARG A 247 19.74 -14.67 -7.70
C ARG A 247 19.82 -14.45 -6.18
N GLY A 248 21.03 -14.34 -5.63
CA GLY A 248 21.29 -13.99 -4.22
C GLY A 248 21.23 -12.48 -3.89
N ASP A 249 21.40 -11.60 -4.87
CA ASP A 249 21.49 -10.14 -4.71
C ASP A 249 20.15 -9.41 -4.82
N LEU A 250 19.07 -10.15 -5.12
CA LEU A 250 17.71 -9.60 -5.22
C LEU A 250 17.19 -8.96 -3.93
N GLY A 251 17.97 -9.01 -2.84
CA GLY A 251 17.61 -8.40 -1.57
C GLY A 251 16.21 -8.84 -1.16
N LEU A 252 15.88 -10.12 -1.39
CA LEU A 252 14.60 -10.70 -1.02
C LEU A 252 14.37 -10.30 0.44
N PRO A 253 13.37 -9.46 0.73
CA PRO A 253 13.22 -8.99 2.09
C PRO A 253 12.98 -10.21 2.99
N ASP A 254 13.48 -10.17 4.22
CA ASP A 254 13.28 -11.21 5.25
C ASP A 254 11.80 -11.36 5.69
N TYR A 255 10.83 -10.99 4.84
CA TYR A 255 9.41 -11.14 5.10
C TYR A 255 8.97 -12.58 4.78
N PRO A 256 8.32 -13.28 5.72
CA PRO A 256 7.52 -14.43 5.34
C PRO A 256 6.26 -13.90 4.65
N PHE A 257 6.20 -14.03 3.33
CA PHE A 257 4.89 -14.20 2.70
C PHE A 257 4.40 -15.58 3.11
N VAL A 258 3.51 -15.61 4.11
CA VAL A 258 2.82 -16.83 4.50
C VAL A 258 1.80 -17.13 3.42
N SER A 259 2.13 -18.09 2.56
CA SER A 259 1.12 -18.84 1.83
C SER A 259 0.10 -19.39 2.84
N GLY A 260 -1.18 -19.53 2.48
CA GLY A 260 -2.21 -20.10 3.35
C GLY A 260 -1.92 -21.52 3.88
N ARG A 261 -0.75 -22.10 3.56
CA ARG A 261 -0.20 -23.35 4.08
C ARG A 261 1.28 -23.27 4.53
N GLY A 262 1.80 -22.09 4.89
CA GLY A 262 3.01 -21.95 5.70
C GLY A 262 4.36 -22.33 5.06
N THR A 263 4.59 -22.00 3.78
CA THR A 263 5.87 -22.30 3.11
C THR A 263 6.66 -21.06 2.71
N ASP A 264 7.91 -20.95 3.21
CA ASP A 264 8.86 -19.86 2.91
C ASP A 264 9.48 -20.08 1.50
N PRO A 265 9.40 -19.11 0.57
CA PRO A 265 9.96 -19.22 -0.77
C PRO A 265 11.48 -19.47 -0.79
N ARG A 266 12.22 -19.11 0.26
CA ARG A 266 13.67 -19.38 0.38
C ARG A 266 13.98 -20.85 0.65
N THR A 267 13.01 -21.60 1.17
CA THR A 267 13.16 -23.05 1.43
C THR A 267 12.82 -23.91 0.21
N MET A 268 12.36 -23.29 -0.89
CA MET A 268 11.98 -23.96 -2.13
C MET A 268 12.57 -23.20 -3.33
N PRO A 269 13.85 -23.41 -3.70
CA PRO A 269 14.54 -22.70 -4.78
C PRO A 269 13.98 -22.96 -6.19
N TRP A 270 12.82 -23.60 -6.30
CA TRP A 270 12.07 -23.87 -7.53
C TRP A 270 10.74 -23.11 -7.59
N ARG A 271 10.39 -22.32 -6.56
CA ARG A 271 9.17 -21.50 -6.59
C ARG A 271 9.47 -20.10 -7.12
N SER A 272 8.60 -19.65 -8.00
CA SER A 272 8.46 -18.25 -8.36
C SER A 272 8.32 -17.38 -7.12
N THR A 273 8.97 -16.21 -7.13
CA THR A 273 9.10 -15.36 -5.94
C THR A 273 8.71 -13.94 -6.27
N VAL A 274 7.78 -13.36 -5.50
CA VAL A 274 7.48 -11.92 -5.54
C VAL A 274 8.40 -11.21 -4.56
N TRP A 275 9.03 -10.14 -5.01
CA TRP A 275 9.91 -9.34 -4.16
C TRP A 275 9.36 -7.93 -3.89
N ASP A 276 8.40 -7.46 -4.68
CA ASP A 276 7.87 -6.11 -4.54
C ASP A 276 6.42 -5.97 -5.02
N ILE A 277 5.62 -5.21 -4.26
CA ILE A 277 4.22 -4.89 -4.55
C ILE A 277 4.03 -3.39 -4.30
N HIS A 278 3.52 -2.68 -5.30
CA HIS A 278 3.19 -1.26 -5.20
C HIS A 278 1.71 -1.05 -5.48
N ARG A 279 1.06 -0.22 -4.65
CA ARG A 279 -0.31 0.23 -4.87
C ARG A 279 -0.33 1.74 -5.03
N GLY A 280 -0.94 2.21 -6.11
CA GLY A 280 -1.15 3.63 -6.38
C GLY A 280 -2.63 3.92 -6.54
N GLN A 281 -3.06 5.13 -6.19
CA GLN A 281 -4.40 5.62 -6.45
C GLN A 281 -4.29 6.94 -7.23
N SER A 282 -5.03 7.05 -8.33
CA SER A 282 -5.10 8.24 -9.17
C SER A 282 -6.14 9.22 -8.66
N ILE A 283 -6.07 10.47 -9.14
CA ILE A 283 -7.02 11.56 -8.83
C ILE A 283 -8.43 11.22 -9.33
N ASP A 284 -8.54 10.51 -10.45
CA ASP A 284 -9.81 10.00 -11.00
C ASP A 284 -10.41 8.84 -10.17
N GLY A 285 -9.73 8.43 -9.10
CA GLY A 285 -10.16 7.36 -8.21
C GLY A 285 -9.82 5.96 -8.72
N SER A 286 -9.22 5.80 -9.91
CA SER A 286 -8.67 4.52 -10.36
C SER A 286 -7.54 4.08 -9.42
N SER A 287 -7.41 2.77 -9.25
CA SER A 287 -6.32 2.20 -8.47
C SER A 287 -5.44 1.33 -9.34
N THR A 288 -4.15 1.32 -9.04
CA THR A 288 -3.16 0.50 -9.73
C THR A 288 -2.47 -0.39 -8.73
N THR A 289 -2.24 -1.64 -9.11
CA THR A 289 -1.42 -2.55 -8.34
C THR A 289 -0.35 -3.13 -9.24
N THR A 290 0.91 -2.92 -8.88
CA THR A 290 2.08 -3.45 -9.59
C THR A 290 2.75 -4.49 -8.72
N VAL A 291 3.12 -5.62 -9.30
CA VAL A 291 3.82 -6.71 -8.63
C VAL A 291 5.05 -7.07 -9.45
N ASN A 292 6.20 -7.16 -8.80
CA ASN A 292 7.46 -7.57 -9.42
C ASN A 292 7.89 -8.92 -8.81
N GLY A 293 8.22 -9.90 -9.66
CA GLY A 293 8.57 -11.25 -9.25
C GLY A 293 9.37 -12.04 -10.29
N ILE A 294 9.87 -13.21 -9.91
CA ILE A 294 10.59 -14.16 -10.77
C ILE A 294 9.69 -15.35 -11.07
N VAL A 295 9.70 -15.83 -12.31
CA VAL A 295 9.18 -17.15 -12.71
C VAL A 295 10.34 -18.14 -12.86
N SER A 296 10.27 -19.25 -12.15
CA SER A 296 11.22 -20.37 -12.21
C SER A 296 10.57 -21.64 -12.75
N PRO A 297 11.34 -22.63 -13.25
CA PRO A 297 10.78 -23.85 -13.80
C PRO A 297 10.01 -24.65 -12.76
N TRP A 298 8.97 -25.32 -13.21
CA TRP A 298 8.27 -26.31 -12.41
C TRP A 298 9.10 -27.60 -12.32
N PRO A 299 9.28 -28.22 -11.14
CA PRO A 299 9.97 -29.49 -11.03
C PRO A 299 9.28 -30.55 -11.89
N SER A 300 10.04 -31.27 -12.71
CA SER A 300 9.56 -32.30 -13.64
C SER A 300 8.96 -33.55 -12.97
N GLY A 301 8.78 -33.57 -11.65
CA GLY A 301 8.24 -34.70 -10.89
C GLY A 301 7.00 -34.41 -10.03
N LEU A 302 6.56 -33.15 -9.91
CA LEU A 302 5.26 -32.86 -9.30
C LEU A 302 4.20 -33.27 -10.32
N LYS A 303 3.46 -34.35 -10.04
CA LYS A 303 2.32 -34.79 -10.85
C LYS A 303 1.51 -33.55 -11.21
N ARG A 304 1.19 -33.39 -12.50
CA ARG A 304 0.24 -32.37 -12.98
C ARG A 304 -1.01 -32.52 -12.11
N VAL A 305 -1.12 -31.72 -11.06
CA VAL A 305 -2.38 -31.56 -10.35
C VAL A 305 -3.32 -31.10 -11.45
N ASN A 306 -4.37 -31.86 -11.67
CA ASN A 306 -5.28 -31.65 -12.77
C ASN A 306 -5.73 -30.18 -12.68
N TYR A 307 -5.36 -29.40 -13.70
CA TYR A 307 -5.48 -27.94 -13.67
C TYR A 307 -6.94 -27.53 -13.42
N GLN A 308 -7.89 -28.34 -13.89
CA GLN A 308 -9.31 -28.19 -13.62
C GLN A 308 -9.67 -28.41 -12.15
N ASP A 309 -9.14 -29.44 -11.49
CA ASP A 309 -9.44 -29.73 -10.07
C ASP A 309 -8.91 -28.64 -9.13
N TRP A 310 -7.78 -28.00 -9.49
CA TRP A 310 -7.22 -26.89 -8.73
C TRP A 310 -7.90 -25.55 -9.02
N MET A 311 -8.43 -25.36 -10.23
CA MET A 311 -9.28 -24.19 -10.54
C MET A 311 -10.68 -24.29 -9.92
N LEU A 312 -11.16 -25.50 -9.62
CA LEU A 312 -12.42 -25.68 -8.88
C LEU A 312 -12.30 -25.14 -7.44
N ASP A 313 -11.18 -25.39 -6.75
CA ASP A 313 -10.87 -24.77 -5.44
C ASP A 313 -10.73 -23.23 -5.52
N LEU A 314 -10.38 -22.68 -6.69
CA LEU A 314 -10.30 -21.24 -6.94
C LEU A 314 -11.64 -20.62 -7.37
N ARG A 315 -12.59 -21.44 -7.84
CA ARG A 315 -13.98 -21.07 -8.13
C ARG A 315 -14.79 -20.83 -6.86
N ASP A 316 -14.38 -21.38 -5.72
CA ASP A 316 -15.11 -21.31 -4.45
C ASP A 316 -15.08 -19.91 -3.77
N GLY A 317 -14.43 -18.91 -4.37
CA GLY A 317 -14.28 -17.58 -3.81
C GLY A 317 -15.30 -16.55 -4.30
N ILE A 318 -16.59 -16.76 -4.02
CA ILE A 318 -17.69 -15.77 -4.18
C ILE A 318 -18.00 -15.46 -5.65
N ASP A 319 -18.96 -16.19 -6.23
CA ASP A 319 -19.72 -15.67 -7.37
C ASP A 319 -20.42 -14.40 -6.91
N LEU A 320 -20.08 -13.26 -7.50
CA LEU A 320 -20.87 -12.03 -7.37
C LEU A 320 -21.90 -12.02 -8.51
N PRO A 321 -23.16 -12.45 -8.28
CA PRO A 321 -24.20 -12.24 -9.27
C PRO A 321 -24.46 -10.74 -9.37
N LEU A 322 -24.02 -10.12 -10.47
CA LEU A 322 -24.39 -8.74 -10.77
C LEU A 322 -25.81 -8.73 -11.35
N PRO A 323 -26.70 -7.81 -10.92
CA PRO A 323 -28.02 -7.68 -11.51
C PRO A 323 -27.90 -7.39 -13.02
N GLY A 324 -28.41 -8.30 -13.85
CA GLY A 324 -28.46 -8.13 -15.31
C GLY A 324 -27.32 -8.75 -16.12
N SER A 325 -26.33 -9.40 -15.49
CA SER A 325 -25.36 -10.24 -16.22
C SER A 325 -25.66 -11.73 -16.00
N SER A 326 -25.67 -12.51 -17.07
CA SER A 326 -25.63 -13.99 -16.97
C SER A 326 -24.23 -14.50 -16.61
N GLU A 327 -23.24 -13.62 -16.61
CA GLU A 327 -21.82 -13.94 -16.40
C GLU A 327 -21.44 -13.72 -14.94
N ALA A 328 -20.88 -14.77 -14.32
CA ALA A 328 -20.26 -14.68 -13.00
C ALA A 328 -18.96 -13.89 -13.11
N TYR A 329 -18.76 -12.94 -12.19
CA TYR A 329 -17.47 -12.30 -11.98
C TYR A 329 -16.67 -13.10 -10.96
N HIS A 330 -15.42 -13.38 -11.29
CA HIS A 330 -14.49 -14.05 -10.37
C HIS A 330 -13.46 -13.03 -9.85
N ALA A 331 -12.92 -13.30 -8.67
CA ALA A 331 -11.71 -12.62 -8.22
C ALA A 331 -10.61 -12.85 -9.26
N SER A 332 -10.18 -11.79 -9.94
CA SER A 332 -9.13 -11.87 -10.93
C SER A 332 -7.79 -11.99 -10.22
N HIS A 333 -7.15 -13.13 -10.41
CA HIS A 333 -5.81 -13.35 -9.94
C HIS A 333 -4.88 -12.83 -11.02
N LEU A 334 -4.29 -11.66 -10.78
CA LEU A 334 -3.18 -11.12 -11.58
C LEU A 334 -2.00 -12.10 -11.75
N TRP A 335 -1.97 -13.20 -11.02
CA TRP A 335 -0.89 -14.16 -10.97
C TRP A 335 -1.47 -15.58 -11.20
N GLY A 336 -1.16 -16.18 -12.35
CA GLY A 336 -1.56 -17.56 -12.66
C GLY A 336 -0.75 -18.62 -11.87
N PRO A 337 -1.25 -19.88 -11.74
CA PRO A 337 -0.58 -21.06 -11.18
C PRO A 337 0.73 -21.39 -11.92
N MET A 338 1.74 -20.60 -11.60
CA MET A 338 3.18 -20.86 -11.60
C MET A 338 3.89 -19.82 -10.76
N LEU A 339 3.23 -18.71 -10.43
CA LEU A 339 3.80 -17.64 -9.61
C LEU A 339 3.37 -17.67 -8.12
N GLY A 340 2.63 -18.70 -7.71
CA GLY A 340 2.09 -18.86 -6.36
C GLY A 340 0.67 -18.32 -6.23
N THR A 341 -0.19 -19.05 -5.54
CA THR A 341 -1.60 -18.71 -5.28
C THR A 341 -1.80 -17.53 -4.35
N GLU A 342 -0.76 -17.11 -3.63
CA GLU A 342 -0.95 -16.28 -2.44
C GLU A 342 -0.52 -14.82 -2.59
N VAL A 343 -0.10 -14.39 -3.78
CA VAL A 343 0.06 -12.96 -4.08
C VAL A 343 -1.19 -12.43 -4.76
N ALA A 344 -2.33 -12.60 -4.10
CA ALA A 344 -3.61 -11.94 -4.38
C ALA A 344 -3.57 -10.43 -4.00
N ALA A 345 -2.39 -9.83 -4.01
CA ALA A 345 -2.25 -8.40 -3.77
C ALA A 345 -2.57 -7.67 -5.07
N GLY A 346 -3.87 -7.55 -5.36
CA GLY A 346 -4.40 -6.91 -6.57
C GLY A 346 -5.78 -7.44 -6.97
N ILE A 347 -6.55 -8.03 -6.06
CA ILE A 347 -7.90 -8.55 -6.33
C ILE A 347 -8.75 -7.42 -6.90
N GLY A 348 -8.97 -7.47 -8.21
CA GLY A 348 -10.11 -6.85 -8.84
C GLY A 348 -11.02 -7.95 -9.37
N TRP A 349 -12.27 -7.64 -9.62
CA TRP A 349 -13.24 -8.54 -10.21
C TRP A 349 -13.14 -8.45 -11.73
N ALA A 350 -13.11 -9.60 -12.40
CA ALA A 350 -13.18 -9.69 -13.86
C ALA A 350 -14.23 -10.76 -14.26
N PRO A 351 -14.82 -10.66 -15.46
CA PRO A 351 -15.66 -11.72 -15.99
C PRO A 351 -14.95 -13.06 -15.97
N SER A 352 -15.65 -14.12 -15.55
CA SER A 352 -15.06 -15.45 -15.31
C SER A 352 -14.43 -16.09 -16.54
N ASP A 353 -15.04 -15.90 -17.71
CA ASP A 353 -14.56 -16.35 -19.02
C ASP A 353 -13.23 -15.66 -19.40
N ILE A 354 -13.12 -14.36 -19.14
CA ILE A 354 -11.90 -13.58 -19.33
C ILE A 354 -10.84 -14.00 -18.34
N ASN A 355 -11.18 -14.08 -17.06
CA ASN A 355 -10.22 -14.39 -16.02
C ASN A 355 -9.51 -15.72 -16.32
N LEU A 356 -10.27 -16.78 -16.61
CA LEU A 356 -9.71 -18.10 -16.89
C LEU A 356 -9.01 -18.19 -18.24
N GLY A 357 -9.60 -17.60 -19.30
CA GLY A 357 -9.05 -17.62 -20.65
C GLY A 357 -7.72 -16.88 -20.74
N VAL A 358 -7.69 -15.64 -20.24
CA VAL A 358 -6.50 -14.79 -20.32
C VAL A 358 -5.39 -15.29 -19.41
N GLN A 359 -5.72 -15.76 -18.20
CA GLN A 359 -4.74 -16.36 -17.29
C GLN A 359 -4.03 -17.57 -17.93
N LYS A 360 -4.80 -18.47 -18.56
CA LYS A 360 -4.24 -19.62 -19.28
C LYS A 360 -3.29 -19.20 -20.40
N GLU A 361 -3.63 -18.14 -21.13
CA GLU A 361 -2.79 -17.63 -22.22
C GLU A 361 -1.51 -16.97 -21.71
N ILE A 362 -1.60 -16.11 -20.70
CA ILE A 362 -0.44 -15.49 -20.03
C ILE A 362 0.52 -16.56 -19.52
N GLU A 363 0.00 -17.58 -18.84
CA GLU A 363 0.82 -18.70 -18.39
C GLU A 363 1.47 -19.45 -19.54
N THR A 364 0.73 -19.71 -20.61
CA THR A 364 1.27 -20.40 -21.78
C THR A 364 2.41 -19.58 -22.42
N ASN A 365 2.27 -18.25 -22.46
CA ASN A 365 3.30 -17.34 -22.94
C ASN A 365 4.54 -17.36 -22.02
N LEU A 366 4.36 -17.24 -20.71
CA LEU A 366 5.46 -17.32 -19.74
C LEU A 366 6.15 -18.70 -19.77
N ARG A 367 5.40 -19.81 -19.86
CA ARG A 367 5.94 -21.17 -20.03
C ARG A 367 6.77 -21.28 -21.30
N THR A 368 6.27 -20.75 -22.39
CA THR A 368 6.94 -20.83 -23.69
C THR A 368 8.22 -19.98 -23.70
N MET A 369 8.21 -18.83 -23.07
CA MET A 369 9.43 -18.02 -22.87
C MET A 369 10.44 -18.72 -21.96
N GLY A 370 9.97 -19.38 -20.90
CA GLY A 370 10.81 -19.99 -19.89
C GLY A 370 11.46 -21.31 -20.31
N ARG A 371 10.80 -22.12 -21.15
CA ARG A 371 11.22 -23.51 -21.45
C ARG A 371 12.71 -23.67 -21.78
N GLY A 372 13.25 -22.93 -22.76
CA GLY A 372 14.68 -23.02 -23.08
C GLY A 372 15.58 -22.32 -22.07
N LEU A 373 15.09 -21.23 -21.46
CA LEU A 373 15.85 -20.45 -20.49
C LEU A 373 16.11 -21.22 -19.20
N TRP A 374 15.14 -22.01 -18.76
CA TRP A 374 15.22 -22.79 -17.54
C TRP A 374 16.16 -23.98 -17.64
N ASP A 375 16.24 -24.60 -18.80
CA ASP A 375 17.20 -25.69 -19.08
C ASP A 375 18.65 -25.19 -18.97
N GLU A 376 18.88 -23.92 -19.30
CA GLU A 376 20.17 -23.25 -19.14
C GLU A 376 20.44 -22.84 -17.67
N GLY A 377 19.45 -22.88 -16.78
CA GLY A 377 19.53 -22.37 -15.40
C GLY A 377 19.16 -20.90 -15.24
N GLY A 378 18.58 -20.29 -16.27
CA GLY A 378 18.03 -18.92 -16.24
C GLY A 378 16.65 -18.84 -15.61
N TYR A 379 16.06 -17.64 -15.62
CA TYR A 379 14.75 -17.35 -15.03
C TYR A 379 14.05 -16.17 -15.73
N LEU A 380 12.72 -16.04 -15.60
CA LEU A 380 12.02 -14.84 -16.10
C LEU A 380 11.83 -13.84 -14.97
N MET A 381 12.24 -12.58 -15.18
CA MET A 381 11.73 -11.48 -14.36
C MET A 381 10.38 -11.04 -14.92
N VAL A 382 9.37 -10.91 -14.08
CA VAL A 382 8.01 -10.51 -14.46
C VAL A 382 7.56 -9.33 -13.62
N ARG A 383 7.07 -8.29 -14.29
CA ARG A 383 6.30 -7.20 -13.69
C ARG A 383 4.88 -7.28 -14.20
N ALA A 384 3.93 -7.51 -13.30
CA ALA A 384 2.51 -7.45 -13.59
C ALA A 384 1.93 -6.13 -13.06
N ARG A 385 1.07 -5.46 -13.81
CA ARG A 385 0.37 -4.24 -13.40
C ARG A 385 -1.11 -4.40 -13.71
N ALA A 386 -1.94 -4.35 -12.69
CA ALA A 386 -3.38 -4.13 -12.85
C ALA A 386 -3.71 -2.66 -12.71
N THR A 387 -4.69 -2.24 -13.49
CA THR A 387 -5.44 -1.00 -13.29
C THR A 387 -6.89 -1.37 -13.04
N MET A 388 -7.50 -0.79 -12.01
CA MET A 388 -8.92 -0.91 -11.73
C MET A 388 -9.65 0.33 -12.24
N PHE A 389 -10.94 0.20 -12.54
CA PHE A 389 -11.78 1.34 -12.89
C PHE A 389 -11.81 2.40 -11.78
N GLY A 390 -12.10 3.65 -12.14
CA GLY A 390 -12.43 4.71 -11.18
C GLY A 390 -13.84 4.55 -10.62
N ALA A 391 -14.14 5.28 -9.54
CA ALA A 391 -15.49 5.25 -8.95
C ALA A 391 -16.58 5.79 -9.90
N GLY A 392 -16.20 6.66 -10.86
CA GLY A 392 -17.11 7.23 -11.85
C GLY A 392 -17.22 6.45 -13.16
N ASP A 393 -16.35 5.47 -13.39
CA ASP A 393 -16.32 4.70 -14.66
C ASP A 393 -17.43 3.63 -14.72
N TRP A 394 -18.10 3.37 -13.59
CA TRP A 394 -19.17 2.39 -13.47
C TRP A 394 -20.36 2.98 -12.68
N PRO A 395 -21.10 3.95 -13.26
CA PRO A 395 -22.16 4.68 -12.56
C PRO A 395 -23.35 3.79 -12.17
N ASP A 396 -23.63 2.74 -12.94
CA ASP A 396 -24.78 1.84 -12.73
C ASP A 396 -24.45 0.56 -11.92
N GLY A 397 -23.27 0.53 -11.30
CA GLY A 397 -22.79 -0.65 -10.58
C GLY A 397 -23.58 -0.80 -9.27
N PRO A 398 -24.06 -2.00 -8.92
CA PRO A 398 -25.04 -2.20 -7.84
C PRO A 398 -24.60 -1.74 -6.44
N LEU A 399 -23.34 -1.34 -6.27
CA LEU A 399 -22.77 -0.93 -4.98
C LEU A 399 -21.91 0.35 -5.03
N GLY A 400 -21.84 1.07 -6.16
CA GLY A 400 -20.85 2.17 -6.32
C GLY A 400 -19.40 1.70 -6.20
N GLU A 401 -19.18 0.40 -6.47
CA GLU A 401 -17.94 -0.35 -6.26
C GLU A 401 -17.13 -0.56 -7.53
N GLY A 402 -17.40 0.21 -8.60
CA GLY A 402 -16.65 0.19 -9.87
C GLY A 402 -15.12 0.11 -9.68
N ARG A 403 -14.62 0.75 -8.62
CA ARG A 403 -13.21 0.75 -8.19
C ARG A 403 -12.56 -0.61 -7.93
N HIS A 404 -13.36 -1.67 -7.84
CA HIS A 404 -12.89 -3.03 -7.60
C HIS A 404 -12.89 -3.88 -8.87
N PHE A 405 -13.32 -3.35 -10.03
CA PHE A 405 -13.30 -4.10 -11.29
C PHE A 405 -12.02 -3.83 -12.05
N VAL A 406 -11.43 -4.90 -12.60
CA VAL A 406 -10.23 -4.81 -13.42
C VAL A 406 -10.56 -4.04 -14.70
N ARG A 407 -9.80 -2.99 -14.97
CA ARG A 407 -9.83 -2.26 -16.24
C ARG A 407 -8.77 -2.80 -17.18
N SER A 408 -7.55 -2.99 -16.72
CA SER A 408 -6.49 -3.54 -17.56
C SER A 408 -5.51 -4.35 -16.74
N VAL A 409 -4.84 -5.28 -17.41
CA VAL A 409 -3.67 -5.96 -16.87
C VAL A 409 -2.56 -5.98 -17.90
N ASP A 410 -1.38 -5.56 -17.48
CA ASP A 410 -0.15 -5.54 -18.27
C ASP A 410 0.92 -6.41 -17.61
N TYR A 411 1.64 -7.20 -18.41
CA TYR A 411 2.77 -8.00 -17.99
C TYR A 411 4.00 -7.66 -18.81
N TYR A 412 5.11 -7.46 -18.13
CA TYR A 412 6.44 -7.30 -18.73
C TYR A 412 7.30 -8.46 -18.28
N ALA A 413 7.68 -9.33 -19.19
CA ALA A 413 8.52 -10.49 -18.93
C ALA A 413 9.90 -10.33 -19.58
N ILE A 414 10.96 -10.51 -18.80
CA ILE A 414 12.34 -10.37 -19.24
C ILE A 414 13.09 -11.68 -18.98
N PRO A 415 13.59 -12.35 -20.03
CA PRO A 415 14.49 -13.49 -19.87
C PRO A 415 15.79 -13.08 -19.19
N CYS A 416 16.18 -13.77 -18.13
CA CYS A 416 17.46 -13.61 -17.46
C CYS A 416 18.26 -14.89 -17.58
N ARG A 417 19.39 -14.82 -18.31
CA ARG A 417 20.29 -15.96 -18.49
C ARG A 417 21.22 -16.15 -17.29
N PRO A 418 21.82 -17.33 -17.12
CA PRO A 418 22.75 -17.62 -16.02
C PRO A 418 23.97 -16.70 -16.00
N ASP A 419 24.42 -16.24 -17.16
CA ASP A 419 25.52 -15.29 -17.33
C ASP A 419 25.16 -13.84 -16.92
N GLY A 420 23.94 -13.63 -16.43
CA GLY A 420 23.41 -12.33 -16.04
C GLY A 420 22.89 -11.49 -17.21
N THR A 421 22.91 -11.99 -18.45
CA THR A 421 22.41 -11.23 -19.60
C THR A 421 20.89 -11.20 -19.64
N MET A 422 20.35 -10.01 -19.92
CA MET A 422 18.91 -9.80 -20.13
C MET A 422 18.56 -10.04 -21.59
N GLY A 423 17.53 -10.85 -21.83
CA GLY A 423 16.88 -11.00 -23.11
C GLY A 423 15.90 -9.85 -23.41
N PRO A 424 15.31 -9.83 -24.62
CA PRO A 424 14.33 -8.82 -24.98
C PRO A 424 13.10 -8.91 -24.07
N THR A 425 12.62 -7.76 -23.60
CA THR A 425 11.38 -7.66 -22.83
C THR A 425 10.19 -8.01 -23.71
N ARG A 426 9.29 -8.85 -23.22
CA ARG A 426 7.99 -9.10 -23.84
C ARG A 426 6.89 -8.45 -23.02
N HIS A 427 6.00 -7.73 -23.71
CA HIS A 427 4.81 -7.13 -23.13
C HIS A 427 3.58 -7.85 -23.66
N PHE A 428 2.68 -8.23 -22.75
CA PHE A 428 1.37 -8.77 -23.07
C PHE A 428 0.38 -8.31 -22.02
N GLY A 429 -0.89 -8.20 -22.39
CA GLY A 429 -1.91 -7.64 -21.52
C GLY A 429 -3.26 -7.57 -22.19
N TYR A 430 -4.26 -7.15 -21.42
CA TYR A 430 -5.64 -6.98 -21.88
C TYR A 430 -6.25 -5.74 -21.23
N GLU A 431 -7.21 -5.14 -21.92
CA GLU A 431 -8.04 -4.03 -21.42
C GLU A 431 -9.51 -4.44 -21.55
N LEU A 432 -10.29 -4.12 -20.52
CA LEU A 432 -11.72 -4.35 -20.42
C LEU A 432 -12.45 -3.03 -20.60
N THR A 433 -13.57 -3.04 -21.31
CA THR A 433 -14.46 -1.89 -21.43
C THR A 433 -15.61 -2.00 -20.42
N PRO A 434 -15.95 -0.94 -19.67
CA PRO A 434 -17.21 -0.90 -18.96
C PRO A 434 -18.39 -0.86 -19.95
N PRO A 435 -19.61 -1.33 -19.61
CA PRO A 435 -20.02 -2.23 -18.53
C PRO A 435 -20.37 -3.64 -19.03
N THR A 436 -20.17 -3.93 -20.33
CA THR A 436 -20.60 -5.18 -20.96
C THR A 436 -19.73 -6.37 -20.62
N GLY A 437 -18.58 -6.17 -19.96
CA GLY A 437 -17.64 -7.26 -19.66
C GLY A 437 -16.94 -7.84 -20.90
N THR A 438 -17.33 -7.47 -22.12
CA THR A 438 -16.72 -7.94 -23.36
C THR A 438 -15.30 -7.40 -23.53
N VAL A 439 -14.35 -8.27 -23.90
CA VAL A 439 -13.06 -7.84 -24.46
C VAL A 439 -13.38 -7.03 -25.73
N ALA A 440 -12.95 -5.79 -25.81
CA ALA A 440 -13.12 -5.02 -27.05
C ALA A 440 -12.44 -5.81 -28.18
N ALA A 441 -13.13 -6.02 -29.30
CA ALA A 441 -12.76 -7.00 -30.33
C ALA A 441 -11.30 -6.87 -30.86
N ASP A 442 -10.67 -5.72 -30.65
CA ASP A 442 -9.32 -5.37 -31.10
C ASP A 442 -8.25 -5.34 -29.98
N THR A 443 -8.60 -5.70 -28.73
CA THR A 443 -7.75 -5.44 -27.54
C THR A 443 -6.88 -6.59 -27.07
N PHE A 444 -7.03 -7.79 -27.64
CA PHE A 444 -6.01 -8.81 -27.43
C PHE A 444 -4.76 -8.45 -28.23
N ARG A 445 -3.83 -7.75 -27.60
CA ARG A 445 -2.51 -7.49 -28.18
C ARG A 445 -1.70 -8.79 -28.09
N ALA A 446 -1.92 -9.69 -29.05
CA ALA A 446 -1.01 -10.82 -29.27
C ALA A 446 0.42 -10.26 -29.32
N GLY A 447 1.28 -10.75 -28.42
CA GLY A 447 2.54 -10.10 -28.05
C GLY A 447 3.33 -9.61 -29.26
N ARG A 448 3.25 -8.31 -29.55
CA ARG A 448 4.06 -7.68 -30.59
C ARG A 448 5.47 -7.58 -30.02
N PHE A 449 6.47 -8.07 -30.74
CA PHE A 449 7.87 -7.82 -30.40
C PHE A 449 8.09 -6.30 -30.40
N VAL A 450 8.07 -5.67 -29.22
CA VAL A 450 8.55 -4.30 -29.08
C VAL A 450 10.03 -4.42 -28.77
N ARG A 451 10.84 -4.31 -29.81
CA ARG A 451 12.27 -4.05 -29.63
C ARG A 451 12.37 -2.63 -29.06
N LEU A 452 12.48 -2.52 -27.74
CA LEU A 452 12.73 -1.23 -27.06
C LEU A 452 14.21 -0.86 -27.27
N ASP A 453 14.59 -0.60 -28.52
CA ASP A 453 15.90 -0.02 -28.81
C ASP A 453 15.84 1.46 -28.37
N GLY A 454 16.35 1.76 -27.18
CA GLY A 454 16.56 3.13 -26.71
C GLY A 454 15.46 3.77 -25.86
N VAL A 455 14.36 3.06 -25.56
CA VAL A 455 13.35 3.53 -24.57
C VAL A 455 13.52 2.73 -23.29
N GLN A 456 13.87 3.41 -22.19
CA GLN A 456 13.90 2.80 -20.86
C GLN A 456 12.52 2.18 -20.57
N PRO A 457 12.42 0.88 -20.21
CA PRO A 457 11.21 0.41 -19.55
C PRO A 457 10.98 1.26 -18.29
N PRO A 458 9.74 1.53 -17.86
CA PRO A 458 9.42 2.36 -16.68
C PRO A 458 9.83 1.71 -15.34
N MET A 459 10.90 0.91 -15.34
CA MET A 459 11.41 0.12 -14.24
C MET A 459 11.97 0.95 -13.08
N LEU A 460 12.36 2.22 -13.28
CA LEU A 460 13.07 2.96 -12.22
C LEU A 460 12.75 4.45 -12.06
N ASN A 461 11.79 5.01 -12.80
CA ASN A 461 11.30 6.36 -12.48
C ASN A 461 10.30 6.26 -11.33
N ARG A 462 10.69 6.79 -10.16
CA ARG A 462 9.71 7.37 -9.24
C ARG A 462 8.94 8.41 -10.05
N LEU A 463 7.62 8.26 -10.14
CA LEU A 463 6.74 9.40 -10.42
C LEU A 463 6.97 10.46 -9.30
N PRO A 464 6.82 11.76 -9.58
CA PRO A 464 7.15 12.86 -8.66
C PRO A 464 6.54 12.73 -7.26
#